data_AF-A0A4Q0YGC5-F1
#
_entry.id   AF-A0A4Q0YGC5-F1
#
_cell.length_a   1.000
_cell.length_b   1.000
_cell.length_c   1.000
_cell.angle_alpha   90.00
_cell.angle_beta   90.00
_cell.angle_gamma   90.00
#
_symmetry.space_group_name_H-M   'P 1'
#
loop_
_entity.id
_entity.type
_entity.pdbx_description
1 polymer ?
#
loop_
_entity_poly.entity_id
_entity_poly.type
_entity_poly.pdbx_seq_one_letter_code
_entity_poly.pdbx_strand_id
1 'polypeptide(L)'
;MYYKSSNKEEIILDEDYVIAYKNGSFYYIQKIDKTQVLEKLLKILIDTLRFKNPIIIKNEDIKYKKRYLKEFIRPFRSYGLKLYLLYLFTLGSIFYLYDFSNEKYELNLKTIHNTTTKLQNDTKFYSISKRVANIYSVAKEMNIDILSIVLKESILALEITTLNKQNIYAFFKKIDYKSVENINYDEDSKRYQANGKIKIYRR
;
A
#
# COMPACT_ATOMS: atom_id res chain seq x y z
N MET A 1 -27.02 -0.24 7.50
CA MET A 1 -27.85 -1.46 7.57
C MET A 1 -26.99 -2.65 7.97
N TYR A 2 -27.29 -3.34 9.08
CA TYR A 2 -26.71 -4.65 9.36
C TYR A 2 -27.82 -5.69 9.21
N TYR A 3 -27.92 -6.27 8.02
CA TYR A 3 -28.77 -7.44 7.77
C TYR A 3 -27.88 -8.68 7.79
N LYS A 4 -28.21 -9.64 8.64
CA LYS A 4 -27.54 -10.94 8.65
C LYS A 4 -28.35 -11.85 7.74
N SER A 5 -27.78 -12.18 6.58
CA SER A 5 -28.41 -13.07 5.62
C SER A 5 -28.77 -14.40 6.27
N SER A 6 -30.01 -14.83 6.07
CA SER A 6 -30.53 -16.08 6.64
C SER A 6 -30.42 -17.24 5.64
N ASN A 7 -30.20 -16.92 4.36
CA ASN A 7 -30.19 -17.85 3.26
C ASN A 7 -28.81 -17.95 2.60
N LYS A 8 -28.56 -19.06 1.88
CA LYS A 8 -27.29 -19.24 1.16
C LYS A 8 -27.14 -18.26 0.00
N GLU A 9 -28.21 -17.89 -0.67
CA GLU A 9 -28.21 -16.94 -1.78
C GLU A 9 -29.43 -16.02 -1.63
N GLU A 10 -29.20 -14.74 -1.40
CA GLU A 10 -30.25 -13.81 -1.01
C GLU A 10 -30.01 -12.43 -1.64
N ILE A 11 -31.06 -11.88 -2.26
CA ILE A 11 -31.04 -10.54 -2.84
C ILE A 11 -32.09 -9.72 -2.12
N ILE A 12 -31.66 -8.61 -1.55
CA ILE A 12 -32.49 -7.68 -0.80
C ILE A 12 -32.70 -6.44 -1.64
N LEU A 13 -33.96 -6.08 -1.80
CA LEU A 13 -34.40 -4.88 -2.48
C LEU A 13 -34.87 -3.87 -1.44
N ASP A 14 -34.05 -2.86 -1.23
CA ASP A 14 -34.37 -1.65 -0.46
C ASP A 14 -34.85 -0.55 -1.43
N GLU A 15 -35.47 0.50 -0.90
CA GLU A 15 -36.05 1.60 -1.71
C GLU A 15 -35.02 2.23 -2.64
N ASP A 16 -33.78 2.38 -2.16
CA ASP A 16 -32.69 3.02 -2.88
C ASP A 16 -31.57 2.06 -3.29
N TYR A 17 -31.58 0.79 -2.88
CA TYR A 17 -30.44 -0.12 -3.04
C TYR A 17 -30.84 -1.56 -3.35
N VAL A 18 -30.03 -2.22 -4.18
CA VAL A 18 -29.98 -3.69 -4.29
C VAL A 18 -28.76 -4.20 -3.56
N ILE A 19 -28.97 -5.16 -2.65
CA ILE A 19 -27.91 -5.81 -1.89
C ILE A 19 -27.97 -7.32 -2.16
N ALA A 20 -26.84 -7.93 -2.52
CA ALA A 20 -26.76 -9.38 -2.71
C ALA A 20 -25.82 -10.03 -1.69
N TYR A 21 -26.29 -11.14 -1.12
CA TYR A 21 -25.57 -12.00 -0.20
C TYR A 21 -25.36 -13.39 -0.81
N LYS A 22 -24.15 -13.92 -0.63
CA LYS A 22 -23.77 -15.28 -1.05
C LYS A 22 -23.07 -16.00 0.09
N ASN A 23 -23.53 -17.21 0.39
CA ASN A 23 -23.14 -18.04 1.53
C ASN A 23 -23.19 -17.27 2.88
N GLY A 24 -24.24 -16.48 3.10
CA GLY A 24 -24.41 -15.69 4.32
C GLY A 24 -23.45 -14.48 4.44
N SER A 25 -22.62 -14.22 3.44
CA SER A 25 -21.67 -13.11 3.40
C SER A 25 -22.13 -12.05 2.40
N PHE A 26 -21.84 -10.78 2.71
CA PHE A 26 -22.11 -9.67 1.82
C PHE A 26 -21.27 -9.80 0.55
N TYR A 27 -21.91 -9.69 -0.61
CA TYR A 27 -21.26 -9.92 -1.90
C TYR A 27 -21.34 -8.70 -2.83
N TYR A 28 -22.44 -7.96 -2.80
CA TYR A 28 -22.66 -6.84 -3.72
C TYR A 28 -23.64 -5.81 -3.18
N ILE A 29 -23.42 -4.52 -3.50
CA ILE A 29 -24.38 -3.43 -3.28
C ILE A 29 -24.36 -2.47 -4.46
N GLN A 30 -25.54 -2.03 -4.88
CA GLN A 30 -25.70 -0.98 -5.89
C GLN A 30 -26.88 -0.09 -5.53
N LYS A 31 -26.73 1.22 -5.74
CA LYS A 31 -27.84 2.17 -5.62
C LYS A 31 -28.76 2.06 -6.85
N ILE A 32 -30.06 1.96 -6.62
CA ILE A 32 -31.07 1.94 -7.67
C ILE A 32 -31.33 3.38 -8.11
N ASP A 33 -30.99 3.72 -9.35
CA ASP A 33 -31.47 4.97 -9.95
C ASP A 33 -32.87 4.76 -10.53
N LYS A 34 -33.77 5.75 -10.36
CA LYS A 34 -35.19 5.71 -10.75
C LYS A 34 -35.45 5.37 -12.23
N THR A 35 -34.42 5.41 -13.07
CA THR A 35 -34.46 5.11 -14.51
C THR A 35 -34.19 3.64 -14.84
N GLN A 36 -33.79 2.80 -13.89
CA GLN A 36 -33.47 1.40 -14.12
C GLN A 36 -34.68 0.49 -13.88
N VAL A 37 -35.01 -0.32 -14.90
CA VAL A 37 -36.04 -1.37 -14.77
C VAL A 37 -35.51 -2.46 -13.85
N LEU A 38 -36.02 -2.50 -12.62
CA LEU A 38 -35.61 -3.41 -11.53
C LEU A 38 -35.49 -4.88 -11.97
N GLU A 39 -36.40 -5.33 -12.84
CA GLU A 39 -36.40 -6.70 -13.40
C GLU A 39 -35.16 -6.99 -14.27
N LYS A 40 -34.71 -6.02 -15.07
CA LYS A 40 -33.49 -6.16 -15.88
C LYS A 40 -32.26 -6.22 -14.98
N LEU A 41 -32.24 -5.41 -13.93
CA LEU A 41 -31.13 -5.36 -12.97
C LEU A 41 -31.01 -6.68 -12.19
N LEU A 42 -32.13 -7.22 -11.71
CA LEU A 42 -32.18 -8.54 -11.07
C LEU A 42 -31.66 -9.64 -11.99
N LYS A 43 -32.10 -9.66 -13.25
CA LYS A 43 -31.64 -10.65 -14.23
C LYS A 43 -30.12 -10.57 -14.44
N ILE A 44 -29.59 -9.36 -14.62
CA ILE A 44 -28.14 -9.14 -14.76
C ILE A 44 -27.38 -9.61 -13.52
N LEU A 45 -27.88 -9.31 -12.31
CA LEU A 45 -27.22 -9.75 -11.09
C LEU A 45 -27.23 -11.27 -10.93
N ILE A 46 -28.34 -11.93 -11.26
CA ILE A 46 -28.47 -13.39 -11.21
C ILE A 46 -27.48 -14.04 -12.17
N ASP A 47 -27.46 -13.57 -13.42
CA ASP A 47 -26.63 -14.12 -14.50
C ASP A 47 -25.13 -13.85 -14.25
N THR A 48 -24.78 -12.63 -13.82
CA THR A 48 -23.38 -12.21 -13.61
C THR A 48 -22.78 -12.82 -12.35
N LEU A 49 -23.54 -12.84 -11.24
CA LEU A 49 -23.06 -13.33 -9.95
C LEU A 49 -23.28 -14.84 -9.77
N ARG A 50 -23.81 -15.51 -10.81
CA ARG A 50 -24.08 -16.95 -10.87
C ARG A 50 -24.84 -17.43 -9.64
N PHE A 51 -25.92 -16.72 -9.31
CA PHE A 51 -26.86 -17.19 -8.30
C PHE A 51 -27.70 -18.31 -8.92
N LYS A 52 -27.82 -19.44 -8.24
CA LYS A 52 -28.56 -20.61 -8.76
C LYS A 52 -30.05 -20.46 -8.54
N ASN A 53 -30.45 -20.02 -7.34
CA ASN A 53 -31.85 -19.76 -6.96
C ASN A 53 -31.86 -18.75 -5.79
N PRO A 54 -31.64 -17.45 -6.07
CA PRO A 54 -31.63 -16.46 -5.00
C PRO A 54 -33.03 -16.18 -4.48
N ILE A 55 -33.17 -16.10 -3.16
CA ILE A 55 -34.41 -15.63 -2.53
C ILE A 55 -34.42 -14.10 -2.61
N ILE A 56 -35.48 -13.54 -3.21
CA ILE A 56 -35.65 -12.09 -3.35
C ILE A 56 -36.55 -11.61 -2.22
N ILE A 57 -36.02 -10.74 -1.36
CA ILE A 57 -36.76 -10.13 -0.25
C ILE A 57 -36.98 -8.65 -0.56
N LYS A 58 -38.25 -8.24 -0.56
CA LYS A 58 -38.63 -6.82 -0.68
C LYS A 58 -38.73 -6.19 0.72
N ASN A 59 -38.45 -4.89 0.80
CA ASN A 59 -38.35 -4.13 2.06
C ASN A 59 -39.53 -4.36 3.05
N GLU A 60 -40.74 -4.58 2.52
CA GLU A 60 -41.95 -4.82 3.32
C GLU A 60 -41.88 -6.09 4.20
N ASP A 61 -41.11 -7.10 3.80
CA ASP A 61 -40.98 -8.37 4.53
C ASP A 61 -39.85 -8.35 5.57
N ILE A 62 -39.03 -7.30 5.58
CA ILE A 62 -37.89 -7.19 6.49
C ILE A 62 -38.40 -6.56 7.79
N LYS A 63 -38.77 -7.41 8.75
CA LYS A 63 -38.89 -6.99 10.16
C LYS A 63 -37.50 -6.57 10.64
N TYR A 64 -37.15 -5.30 10.44
CA TYR A 64 -36.02 -4.69 11.11
C TYR A 64 -36.25 -4.88 12.61
N LYS A 65 -35.49 -5.79 13.24
CA LYS A 65 -35.26 -5.69 14.66
C LYS A 65 -34.51 -4.37 14.83
N LYS A 66 -35.26 -3.28 15.09
CA LYS A 66 -34.74 -2.10 15.78
C LYS A 66 -34.18 -2.64 17.09
N ARG A 67 -32.93 -3.11 17.06
CA ARG A 67 -32.11 -3.14 18.26
C ARG A 67 -32.02 -1.67 18.61
N TYR A 68 -32.81 -1.27 19.60
CA TYR A 68 -32.37 -0.25 20.56
C TYR A 68 -30.86 -0.40 20.69
N LEU A 69 -30.11 0.69 20.52
CA LEU A 69 -28.71 0.74 20.92
C LEU A 69 -28.67 0.29 22.38
N LYS A 70 -28.53 -1.02 22.60
CA LYS A 70 -28.25 -1.59 23.90
C LYS A 70 -26.86 -1.08 24.18
N GLU A 71 -26.80 -0.16 25.13
CA GLU A 71 -25.64 0.23 25.91
C GLU A 71 -24.48 -0.74 25.65
N PHE A 72 -23.48 -0.27 24.90
CA PHE A 72 -22.33 -1.06 24.47
C PHE A 72 -21.53 -1.63 25.64
N ILE A 73 -21.86 -1.20 26.86
CA ILE A 73 -21.30 -1.65 28.12
C ILE A 73 -22.40 -2.41 28.85
N ARG A 74 -22.54 -3.72 28.56
CA ARG A 74 -23.12 -4.61 29.57
C ARG A 74 -22.21 -4.52 30.80
N PRO A 75 -22.74 -4.40 32.03
CA PRO A 75 -21.90 -4.56 33.21
C PRO A 75 -21.26 -5.94 33.11
N PHE A 76 -19.94 -5.99 32.87
CA PHE A 76 -19.18 -7.20 33.03
C PHE A 76 -19.52 -7.73 34.43
N ARG A 77 -20.00 -8.98 34.53
CA ARG A 77 -20.27 -9.61 35.83
C ARG A 77 -19.10 -9.30 36.76
N SER A 78 -19.39 -8.80 37.96
CA SER A 78 -18.42 -8.22 38.90
C SER A 78 -17.14 -9.06 39.09
N TYR A 79 -17.27 -10.39 38.96
CA TYR A 79 -16.14 -11.33 39.00
C TYR A 79 -15.12 -11.16 37.86
N GLY A 80 -15.55 -10.89 36.62
CA GLY A 80 -14.64 -10.70 35.49
C GLY A 80 -13.80 -9.43 35.61
N LEU A 81 -14.43 -8.35 36.09
CA LEU A 81 -13.73 -7.09 36.35
C LEU A 81 -12.76 -7.20 37.54
N LYS A 82 -13.13 -7.94 38.59
CA LYS A 82 -12.22 -8.26 39.71
C LYS A 82 -11.01 -9.07 39.27
N LEU A 83 -11.19 -10.09 38.43
CA LEU A 83 -10.09 -10.89 37.88
C LEU A 83 -9.18 -10.06 36.96
N TYR A 84 -9.78 -9.19 36.13
CA TYR A 84 -9.03 -8.26 35.29
C TYR A 84 -8.19 -7.29 36.13
N LEU A 85 -8.77 -6.70 37.17
CA LEU A 85 -8.04 -5.82 38.10
C LEU A 85 -6.94 -6.57 38.86
N LEU A 86 -7.21 -7.78 39.33
CA LEU A 86 -6.20 -8.63 39.97
C LEU A 86 -5.03 -8.90 39.02
N TYR A 87 -5.32 -9.25 37.77
CA TYR A 87 -4.31 -9.47 36.73
C TYR A 87 -3.48 -8.21 36.44
N LEU A 88 -4.13 -7.04 36.38
CA LEU A 88 -3.44 -5.76 36.18
C LEU A 88 -2.54 -5.42 37.37
N PHE A 89 -3.01 -5.69 38.58
CA PHE A 89 -2.26 -5.48 39.81
C PHE A 89 -1.07 -6.43 39.93
N THR A 90 -1.22 -7.71 39.55
CA THR A 90 -0.11 -8.66 39.52
C THR A 90 0.93 -8.28 38.47
N LEU A 91 0.51 -7.87 37.27
CA LEU A 91 1.43 -7.35 36.26
C LEU A 91 2.18 -6.11 36.77
N GLY A 92 1.47 -5.14 37.34
CA GLY A 92 2.07 -3.93 37.89
C GLY A 92 3.06 -4.23 39.01
N SER A 93 2.76 -5.20 39.88
CA SER A 93 3.66 -5.64 40.95
C SER A 93 4.90 -6.33 40.41
N ILE A 94 4.76 -7.17 39.38
CA ILE A 94 5.91 -7.81 38.71
C ILE A 94 6.80 -6.74 38.06
N PHE A 95 6.21 -5.77 37.35
CA PHE A 95 6.95 -4.65 36.76
C PHE A 95 7.63 -3.77 37.81
N TYR A 96 6.97 -3.51 38.95
CA TYR A 96 7.55 -2.70 40.03
C TYR A 96 8.74 -3.39 40.71
N LEU A 97 8.66 -4.71 40.88
CA LEU A 97 9.75 -5.52 41.44
C LEU A 97 10.84 -5.84 40.40
N TYR A 98 10.58 -5.62 39.11
CA TYR A 98 11.56 -5.85 38.06
C TYR A 98 12.56 -4.71 38.05
N ASP A 99 13.81 -5.02 38.35
CA ASP A 99 14.90 -4.05 38.32
C ASP A 99 15.28 -3.71 36.87
N PHE A 100 14.68 -2.64 36.35
CA PHE A 100 15.01 -2.06 35.05
C PHE A 100 16.40 -1.41 35.01
N SER A 101 17.05 -1.19 36.17
CA SER A 101 18.38 -0.57 36.25
C SER A 101 19.54 -1.56 36.08
N ASN A 102 19.24 -2.84 35.87
CA ASN A 102 20.26 -3.86 35.65
C ASN A 102 21.07 -3.49 34.38
N GLU A 103 22.36 -3.19 34.55
CA GLU A 103 23.26 -2.67 33.49
C GLU A 103 23.23 -3.50 32.20
N LYS A 104 22.96 -4.81 32.33
CA LYS A 104 22.82 -5.73 31.20
C LYS A 104 21.65 -5.37 30.27
N TYR A 105 20.56 -4.79 30.78
CA TYR A 105 19.43 -4.33 29.97
C TYR A 105 19.69 -2.98 29.30
N GLU A 106 20.39 -2.05 29.96
CA GLU A 106 20.80 -0.79 29.33
C GLU A 106 21.74 -1.01 28.16
N LEU A 107 22.72 -1.91 28.31
CA LEU A 107 23.62 -2.29 27.22
C LEU A 107 22.89 -2.92 26.04
N ASN A 108 21.88 -3.76 26.30
CA ASN A 108 21.06 -4.36 25.26
C ASN A 108 20.18 -3.32 24.56
N LEU A 109 19.55 -2.40 25.29
CA LEU A 109 18.74 -1.32 24.70
C LEU A 109 19.58 -0.36 23.87
N LYS A 110 20.79 -0.01 24.33
CA LYS A 110 21.74 0.80 23.57
C LYS A 110 22.23 0.08 22.31
N THR A 111 22.47 -1.23 22.40
CA THR A 111 22.85 -2.05 21.25
C THR A 111 21.70 -2.14 20.24
N ILE A 112 20.47 -2.35 20.70
CA ILE A 112 19.28 -2.36 19.83
C ILE A 112 19.11 -1.00 19.18
N HIS A 113 19.19 0.10 19.94
CA HIS A 113 19.09 1.46 19.40
C HIS A 113 20.15 1.75 18.33
N ASN A 114 21.40 1.38 18.58
CA ASN A 114 22.50 1.51 17.62
C ASN A 114 22.30 0.64 16.39
N THR A 115 21.79 -0.58 16.56
CA THR A 115 21.51 -1.49 15.45
C THR A 115 20.33 -0.99 14.63
N THR A 116 19.28 -0.47 15.27
CA THR A 116 18.11 0.11 14.60
C THR A 116 18.46 1.43 13.90
N THR A 117 19.26 2.30 14.47
CA THR A 117 19.71 3.54 13.80
C THR A 117 20.67 3.24 12.65
N LYS A 118 21.56 2.25 12.80
CA LYS A 118 22.38 1.74 11.71
C LYS A 118 21.52 1.13 10.60
N LEU A 119 20.57 0.26 10.94
CA LEU A 119 19.59 -0.28 10.00
C LEU A 119 18.81 0.85 9.33
N GLN A 120 18.28 1.83 10.05
CA GLN A 120 17.57 2.96 9.46
C GLN A 120 18.43 3.75 8.48
N ASN A 121 19.72 3.93 8.75
CA ASN A 121 20.65 4.61 7.85
C ASN A 121 21.03 3.74 6.65
N ASP A 122 21.28 2.45 6.85
CA ASP A 122 21.64 1.48 5.80
C ASP A 122 20.41 1.15 4.92
N THR A 123 19.22 1.18 5.51
CA THR A 123 17.91 1.03 4.86
C THR A 123 17.25 2.38 4.59
N LYS A 124 18.00 3.49 4.54
CA LYS A 124 17.59 4.67 3.77
C LYS A 124 17.56 4.24 2.31
N PHE A 125 16.53 3.49 1.94
CA PHE A 125 16.05 3.40 0.58
C PHE A 125 15.61 4.82 0.25
N TYR A 126 16.55 5.60 -0.30
CA TYR A 126 16.16 6.68 -1.17
C TYR A 126 15.16 6.06 -2.13
N SER A 127 13.99 6.67 -2.25
CA SER A 127 13.19 6.47 -3.44
C SER A 127 14.02 6.98 -4.61
N ILE A 128 14.96 6.15 -5.07
CA ILE A 128 15.59 6.17 -6.37
C ILE A 128 14.45 5.75 -7.30
N SER A 129 13.56 6.74 -7.39
CA SER A 129 12.21 6.73 -7.90
C SER A 129 12.28 6.33 -9.36
N LYS A 130 11.19 5.78 -9.88
CA LYS A 130 10.82 5.63 -11.30
C LYS A 130 11.73 6.28 -12.37
N ARG A 131 12.24 7.51 -12.15
CA ARG A 131 13.28 8.16 -12.96
C ARG A 131 14.56 7.35 -13.15
N VAL A 132 15.15 6.77 -12.12
CA VAL A 132 16.40 5.99 -12.29
C VAL A 132 16.11 4.68 -13.02
N ALA A 133 15.01 4.01 -12.71
CA ALA A 133 14.54 2.87 -13.50
C ALA A 133 14.33 3.23 -14.99
N ASN A 134 13.76 4.42 -15.27
CA ASN A 134 13.61 4.94 -16.62
C ASN A 134 14.97 5.18 -17.31
N ILE A 135 15.93 5.77 -16.60
CA ILE A 135 17.29 5.98 -17.12
C ILE A 135 17.93 4.65 -17.55
N TYR A 136 17.87 3.62 -16.70
CA TYR A 136 18.39 2.28 -17.03
C TYR A 136 17.64 1.64 -18.20
N SER A 137 16.32 1.79 -18.26
CA SER A 137 15.51 1.27 -19.37
C SER A 137 15.92 1.91 -20.71
N VAL A 138 16.05 3.23 -20.75
CA VAL A 138 16.45 3.97 -21.95
C VAL A 138 17.89 3.65 -22.35
N ALA A 139 18.81 3.50 -21.39
CA ALA A 139 20.19 3.11 -21.67
C ALA A 139 20.26 1.73 -22.35
N LYS A 140 19.47 0.77 -21.83
CA LYS A 140 19.37 -0.58 -22.40
C LYS A 140 18.80 -0.58 -23.81
N GLU A 141 17.74 0.19 -24.08
CA GLU A 141 17.18 0.33 -25.43
C GLU A 141 18.18 0.87 -26.46
N MET A 142 19.14 1.68 -26.00
CA MET A 142 20.07 2.41 -26.86
C MET A 142 21.47 1.79 -26.91
N ASN A 143 21.67 0.63 -26.28
CA ASN A 143 22.98 -0.01 -26.10
C ASN A 143 24.04 0.97 -25.55
N ILE A 144 23.68 1.66 -24.47
CA ILE A 144 24.55 2.57 -23.72
C ILE A 144 24.83 1.93 -22.37
N ASP A 145 26.11 1.87 -22.01
CA ASP A 145 26.53 1.37 -20.71
C ASP A 145 26.59 2.54 -19.72
N ILE A 146 25.98 2.36 -18.56
CA ILE A 146 26.04 3.32 -17.45
C ILE A 146 27.21 2.91 -16.55
N LEU A 147 28.24 3.75 -16.47
CA LEU A 147 29.42 3.53 -15.65
C LEU A 147 29.19 3.95 -14.19
N SER A 148 28.55 5.10 -13.99
CA SER A 148 28.26 5.60 -12.65
C SER A 148 26.97 6.43 -12.59
N ILE A 149 26.26 6.31 -11.47
CA ILE A 149 25.12 7.16 -11.08
C ILE A 149 25.32 7.58 -9.64
N VAL A 150 25.41 8.89 -9.41
CA VAL A 150 25.62 9.47 -8.08
C VAL A 150 24.58 10.55 -7.82
N LEU A 151 23.82 10.42 -6.74
CA LEU A 151 22.85 11.42 -6.30
C LEU A 151 23.46 12.26 -5.17
N LYS A 152 23.64 13.57 -5.40
CA LYS A 152 24.08 14.54 -4.39
C LYS A 152 23.16 15.76 -4.40
N GLU A 153 22.57 16.10 -3.25
CA GLU A 153 21.86 17.39 -3.06
C GLU A 153 20.80 17.71 -4.14
N SER A 154 20.09 16.69 -4.64
CA SER A 154 19.10 16.78 -5.74
C SER A 154 19.68 16.90 -7.16
N ILE A 155 20.98 16.67 -7.32
CA ILE A 155 21.66 16.52 -8.62
C ILE A 155 22.02 15.05 -8.81
N LEU A 156 21.57 14.46 -9.91
CA LEU A 156 21.96 13.14 -10.36
C LEU A 156 23.10 13.28 -11.38
N ALA A 157 24.32 13.00 -10.95
CA ALA A 157 25.46 12.86 -11.83
C ALA A 157 25.44 11.47 -12.47
N LEU A 158 25.62 11.42 -13.79
CA LEU A 158 25.54 10.22 -14.60
C LEU A 158 26.72 10.18 -15.56
N GLU A 159 27.36 9.03 -15.63
CA GLU A 159 28.49 8.74 -16.50
C GLU A 159 28.11 7.56 -17.39
N ILE A 160 28.23 7.76 -18.70
CA ILE A 160 27.86 6.75 -19.69
C ILE A 160 28.97 6.55 -20.70
N THR A 161 28.98 5.36 -21.29
CA THR A 161 29.84 5.03 -22.42
C THR A 161 29.06 4.37 -23.55
N THR A 162 29.46 4.66 -24.79
CA THR A 162 28.86 4.04 -25.98
C THR A 162 29.84 4.06 -27.16
N LEU A 163 29.63 3.20 -28.14
CA LEU A 163 30.42 3.17 -29.37
C LEU A 163 30.08 4.33 -30.31
N ASN A 164 28.87 4.90 -30.22
CA ASN A 164 28.41 5.94 -31.14
C ASN A 164 28.11 7.26 -30.40
N LYS A 165 28.86 8.32 -30.76
CA LYS A 165 28.67 9.67 -30.23
C LYS A 165 27.23 10.20 -30.37
N GLN A 166 26.52 9.84 -31.44
CA GLN A 166 25.14 10.28 -31.65
C GLN A 166 24.17 9.71 -30.60
N ASN A 167 24.46 8.51 -30.09
CA ASN A 167 23.63 7.87 -29.07
C ASN A 167 23.67 8.64 -27.75
N ILE A 168 24.78 9.33 -27.42
CA ILE A 168 24.90 10.19 -26.24
C ILE A 168 23.86 11.32 -26.30
N TYR A 169 23.83 12.06 -27.41
CA TYR A 169 22.90 13.18 -27.56
C TYR A 169 21.44 12.71 -27.56
N ALA A 170 21.14 11.61 -28.25
CA ALA A 170 19.80 11.04 -28.29
C ALA A 170 19.34 10.52 -26.92
N PHE A 171 20.24 9.95 -26.13
CA PHE A 171 19.98 9.47 -24.78
C PHE A 171 19.62 10.60 -23.83
N PHE A 172 20.46 11.65 -23.77
CA PHE A 172 20.19 12.80 -22.91
C PHE A 172 18.91 13.54 -23.32
N LYS A 173 18.58 13.57 -24.62
CA LYS A 173 17.29 14.08 -25.09
C LYS A 173 16.10 13.24 -24.60
N LYS A 174 16.19 11.90 -24.62
CA LYS A 174 15.11 11.00 -24.16
C LYS A 174 14.84 11.08 -22.66
N ILE A 175 15.87 11.34 -21.85
CA ILE A 175 15.72 11.49 -20.39
C ILE A 175 15.42 12.94 -19.97
N ASP A 176 14.94 13.76 -20.92
CA ASP A 176 14.48 15.14 -20.74
C ASP A 176 15.58 16.09 -20.21
N TYR A 177 16.82 15.85 -20.63
CA TYR A 177 17.98 16.61 -20.21
C TYR A 177 18.49 17.54 -21.33
N LYS A 178 18.69 18.81 -20.99
CA LYS A 178 18.94 19.89 -21.98
C LYS A 178 20.41 20.09 -22.37
N SER A 179 21.38 19.62 -21.58
CA SER A 179 22.80 19.96 -21.82
C SER A 179 23.76 18.87 -21.37
N VAL A 180 24.48 18.23 -22.29
CA VAL A 180 25.54 17.26 -21.97
C VAL A 180 26.81 18.01 -21.56
N GLU A 181 27.44 17.63 -20.44
CA GLU A 181 28.72 18.22 -19.99
C GLU A 181 29.87 17.26 -20.33
N ASN A 182 30.78 17.67 -21.20
CA ASN A 182 32.00 16.93 -21.57
C ASN A 182 31.75 15.56 -22.23
N ILE A 183 32.00 15.48 -23.54
CA ILE A 183 32.04 14.21 -24.29
C ILE A 183 33.49 13.98 -24.69
N ASN A 184 34.09 12.94 -24.13
CA ASN A 184 35.45 12.53 -24.43
C ASN A 184 35.43 11.22 -25.20
N TYR A 185 36.38 11.04 -26.10
CA TYR A 185 36.62 9.74 -26.72
C TYR A 185 37.79 9.08 -26.00
N ASP A 186 37.56 7.90 -25.47
CA ASP A 186 38.60 7.07 -24.86
C ASP A 186 39.22 6.19 -25.96
N GLU A 187 40.49 6.45 -26.26
CA GLU A 187 41.23 5.75 -27.31
C GLU A 187 41.51 4.29 -26.94
N ASP A 188 41.70 3.98 -25.65
CA ASP A 188 42.03 2.64 -25.17
C ASP A 188 40.83 1.71 -25.28
N SER A 189 39.66 2.20 -24.88
CA SER A 189 38.40 1.43 -24.94
C SER A 189 37.63 1.58 -26.26
N LYS A 190 38.09 2.47 -27.16
CA LYS A 190 37.44 2.84 -28.43
C LYS A 190 35.97 3.23 -28.27
N ARG A 191 35.66 3.94 -27.18
CA ARG A 191 34.29 4.32 -26.81
C ARG A 191 34.22 5.81 -26.48
N TYR A 192 33.06 6.39 -26.74
CA TYR A 192 32.73 7.73 -26.28
C TYR A 192 32.20 7.67 -24.86
N GLN A 193 32.79 8.47 -23.98
CA GLN A 193 32.38 8.65 -22.60
C GLN A 193 31.77 10.05 -22.43
N ALA A 194 30.68 10.15 -21.68
CA ALA A 194 30.03 11.42 -21.42
C ALA A 194 29.54 11.52 -19.99
N ASN A 195 29.63 12.74 -19.46
CA ASN A 195 29.12 13.10 -18.15
C ASN A 195 27.85 13.96 -18.27
N GLY A 196 26.92 13.79 -17.35
CA GLY A 196 25.69 14.58 -17.30
C GLY A 196 25.22 14.79 -15.87
N LYS A 197 24.59 15.93 -15.59
CA LYS A 197 24.11 16.31 -14.25
C LYS A 197 22.65 16.72 -14.25
N ILE A 198 21.76 15.80 -13.93
CA ILE A 198 20.31 16.00 -13.97
C ILE A 198 19.83 16.59 -12.65
N LYS A 199 19.28 17.81 -12.66
CA LYS A 199 18.58 18.38 -11.49
C LYS A 199 17.23 17.68 -11.29
N ILE A 200 17.03 17.09 -10.12
CA ILE A 200 15.78 16.45 -9.71
C ILE A 200 14.95 17.46 -8.94
N TYR A 201 13.90 17.98 -9.58
CA TYR A 201 12.86 18.73 -8.88
C TYR A 201 11.92 17.74 -8.17
N ARG A 202 11.79 17.85 -6.85
CA ARG A 202 10.70 17.19 -6.09
C ARG A 202 9.39 17.89 -6.49
N ARG A 203 8.45 17.12 -7.03
CA ARG A 203 7.05 17.55 -7.21
C ARG A 203 6.23 17.04 -6.04
#